data_AF-A0ABD5F2H6-F1
#
_entry.id   AF-A0ABD5F2H6-F1
#
_cell.length_a   1.000
_cell.length_b   1.000
_cell.length_c   1.000
_cell.angle_alpha   90.00
_cell.angle_beta   90.00
_cell.angle_gamma   90.00
#
_symmetry.space_group_name_H-M   'P 1'
#
loop_
_entity.id
_entity.type
_entity.pdbx_description
1 polymer ?
#
loop_
_entity_poly.entity_id
_entity_poly.type
_entity_poly.pdbx_seq_one_letter_code
_entity_poly.pdbx_strand_id
1 'polypeptide(L)'
;TRRTEIGIMRLVGATRWYTQLPFLVEAMIAALIGVVIAIVGLIVVRAVFLEKALDQFYQSNLIARVDYADVLYFSAPWMLFLGLAMSGITAYVTLRLYIRR
;
A
#
# COMPACT_ATOMS: atom_id res chain seq x y z
N THR A 1 13.55 23.51 -18.96
CA THR A 1 13.77 22.55 -17.85
C THR A 1 12.63 22.69 -16.86
N ARG A 2 12.08 21.62 -16.25
CA ARG A 2 10.84 21.58 -15.42
C ARG A 2 10.39 22.86 -14.68
N ARG A 3 11.30 23.70 -14.18
CA ARG A 3 11.00 25.06 -13.69
C ARG A 3 10.22 25.94 -14.68
N THR A 4 10.53 25.90 -15.98
CA THR A 4 9.81 26.66 -17.02
C THR A 4 8.40 26.10 -17.27
N GLU A 5 8.22 24.78 -17.28
CA GLU A 5 6.87 24.17 -17.38
C GLU A 5 6.01 24.50 -16.18
N ILE A 6 6.55 24.40 -14.96
CA ILE A 6 5.85 24.80 -13.73
C ILE A 6 5.53 26.30 -13.76
N GLY A 7 6.41 27.12 -14.32
CA GLY A 7 6.17 28.55 -14.58
C GLY A 7 4.97 28.78 -15.49
N ILE A 8 4.91 28.10 -16.63
CA ILE A 8 3.79 28.18 -17.58
C ILE A 8 2.49 27.67 -16.94
N MET A 9 2.53 26.54 -16.23
CA MET A 9 1.37 26.00 -15.52
C MET A 9 0.80 26.97 -14.49
N ARG A 10 1.66 27.70 -13.76
CA ARG A 10 1.20 28.74 -12.83
C ARG A 10 0.61 29.96 -13.53
N LEU A 11 1.12 30.32 -14.72
CA LEU A 11 0.57 31.42 -15.53
C LEU A 11 -0.84 31.12 -16.07
N VAL A 12 -1.17 29.84 -16.29
CA VAL A 12 -2.54 29.40 -16.66
C VAL A 12 -3.44 29.12 -15.43
N GLY A 13 -3.04 29.55 -14.23
CA GLY A 13 -3.85 29.41 -13.03
C GLY A 13 -3.86 28.01 -12.40
N ALA A 14 -2.94 27.12 -12.77
CA ALA A 14 -2.87 25.80 -12.16
C ALA A 14 -2.56 25.89 -10.66
N THR A 15 -3.40 25.23 -9.85
CA THR A 15 -3.23 25.20 -8.40
C THR A 15 -2.02 24.35 -8.00
N ARG A 16 -1.47 24.62 -6.82
CA ARG A 16 -0.31 23.88 -6.28
C ARG A 16 -0.54 22.37 -6.26
N TRP A 17 -1.77 21.92 -6.04
CA TRP A 17 -2.19 20.52 -6.10
C TRP A 17 -1.92 19.87 -7.46
N TYR A 18 -2.16 20.58 -8.57
CA TYR A 18 -1.96 20.03 -9.91
C TYR A 18 -0.50 19.70 -10.20
N THR A 19 0.43 20.52 -9.70
CA THR A 19 1.87 20.28 -9.85
C THR A 19 2.42 19.19 -8.93
N GLN A 20 1.65 18.76 -7.93
CA GLN A 20 2.11 17.92 -6.82
C GLN A 20 1.44 16.54 -6.78
N LEU A 21 0.23 16.44 -7.33
CA LEU A 21 -0.51 15.20 -7.56
C LEU A 21 0.28 14.07 -8.24
N PRO A 22 1.14 14.29 -9.27
CA PRO A 22 1.80 13.17 -9.93
C PRO A 22 2.63 12.31 -8.97
N PHE A 23 3.32 12.92 -8.01
CA PHE A 23 4.11 12.18 -7.01
C PHE A 23 3.23 11.38 -6.04
N LEU A 24 2.11 11.98 -5.60
CA LEU A 24 1.16 11.29 -4.73
C LEU A 24 0.56 10.05 -5.42
N VAL A 25 0.17 10.21 -6.68
CA VAL A 25 -0.40 9.11 -7.48
C VAL A 25 0.62 8.00 -7.69
N GLU A 26 1.87 8.33 -8.01
CA GLU A 26 2.96 7.35 -8.16
C GLU A 26 3.18 6.54 -6.87
N ALA A 27 3.22 7.22 -5.72
CA ALA A 27 3.37 6.56 -4.41
C ALA A 27 2.18 5.64 -4.07
N MET A 28 0.96 6.05 -4.40
CA MET A 28 -0.23 5.22 -4.19
C MET A 28 -0.24 3.99 -5.10
N ILE A 29 0.19 4.10 -6.36
CA ILE A 29 0.32 2.97 -7.28
C ILE A 29 1.39 1.99 -6.78
N ALA A 30 2.55 2.49 -6.35
CA ALA A 30 3.59 1.64 -5.77
C ALA A 30 3.09 0.88 -4.53
N ALA A 31 2.30 1.53 -3.67
CA ALA A 31 1.69 0.89 -2.51
C ALA A 31 0.66 -0.17 -2.88
N LEU A 32 -0.18 0.08 -3.89
CA LEU A 32 -1.12 -0.93 -4.40
C LEU A 32 -0.39 -2.19 -4.87
N ILE A 33 0.68 -2.03 -5.64
CA ILE A 33 1.49 -3.15 -6.12
C ILE A 33 2.09 -3.90 -4.93
N GLY A 34 2.63 -3.18 -3.93
CA GLY A 34 3.16 -3.78 -2.71
C GLY A 34 2.13 -4.60 -1.93
N VAL A 35 0.89 -4.10 -1.80
CA VAL A 35 -0.21 -4.82 -1.15
C VAL A 35 -0.57 -6.09 -1.90
N VAL A 36 -0.66 -6.03 -3.24
CA VAL A 36 -0.94 -7.22 -4.07
C VAL A 36 0.16 -8.27 -3.88
N ILE A 37 1.43 -7.86 -3.91
CA ILE A 37 2.56 -8.76 -3.67
C ILE A 37 2.48 -9.37 -2.27
N ALA A 38 2.11 -8.59 -1.25
CA ALA A 38 2.00 -9.06 0.12
C ALA A 38 0.87 -10.08 0.30
N ILE A 39 -0.29 -9.88 -0.33
CA ILE A 39 -1.40 -10.84 -0.31
C ILE A 39 -0.98 -12.16 -0.98
N VAL A 40 -0.38 -12.10 -2.17
CA VAL A 40 0.11 -13.29 -2.88
C VAL A 40 1.18 -14.00 -2.05
N GLY A 41 2.13 -13.25 -1.48
CA GLY A 41 3.16 -13.80 -0.60
C GLY A 41 2.58 -14.51 0.61
N LEU A 42 1.55 -13.96 1.24
CA LEU A 42 0.90 -14.57 2.40
C LEU A 42 0.20 -15.89 2.03
N ILE A 43 -0.44 -15.97 0.86
CA ILE A 43 -1.04 -17.21 0.34
C ILE A 43 0.03 -18.28 0.10
N VAL A 44 1.16 -17.91 -0.54
CA VAL A 44 2.26 -18.83 -0.84
C VAL A 44 2.92 -19.33 0.45
N VAL A 45 3.23 -18.43 1.38
CA VAL A 45 3.85 -18.77 2.67
C VAL A 45 2.93 -19.68 3.48
N ARG A 46 1.60 -19.42 3.46
CA ARG A 46 0.62 -20.30 4.08
C ARG A 46 0.71 -21.72 3.53
N ALA A 47 0.62 -21.87 2.21
CA ALA A 47 0.56 -23.16 1.53
C ALA A 47 1.86 -23.97 1.67
N VAL A 48 3.03 -23.32 1.68
CA VAL A 48 4.31 -24.02 1.68
C VAL A 48 4.83 -24.30 3.09
N PHE A 49 4.61 -23.38 4.04
CA PHE A 49 5.20 -23.43 5.38
C PHE A 49 4.18 -23.61 6.50
N LEU A 50 3.08 -22.85 6.52
CA LEU A 50 2.19 -22.84 7.69
C LEU A 50 1.35 -24.11 7.79
N GLU A 51 0.87 -24.68 6.68
CA GLU A 51 0.12 -25.95 6.74
C GLU A 51 0.95 -27.05 7.41
N LYS A 52 2.20 -27.22 6.98
CA LYS A 52 3.12 -28.24 7.54
C LYS A 52 3.49 -27.99 9.00
N ALA A 53 3.63 -26.72 9.40
CA ALA A 53 4.05 -26.35 10.75
C ALA A 53 2.90 -26.31 11.76
N LEU A 54 1.68 -25.98 11.31
CA LEU A 54 0.52 -25.77 12.18
C LEU A 54 -0.42 -26.99 12.24
N ASP A 55 -0.24 -27.99 11.37
CA ASP A 55 -1.09 -29.19 11.34
C ASP A 55 -1.19 -29.90 12.70
N GLN A 56 -0.09 -30.04 13.46
CA GLN A 56 -0.13 -30.67 14.79
C GLN A 56 -0.94 -29.86 15.82
N PHE A 57 -0.93 -28.52 15.68
CA PHE A 57 -1.60 -27.61 16.59
C PHE A 57 -3.10 -27.49 16.26
N TYR A 58 -3.46 -27.59 14.98
CA TYR A 58 -4.85 -27.67 14.53
C TYR A 58 -5.53 -28.97 14.96
N GLN A 59 -4.84 -30.12 14.89
CA GLN A 59 -5.39 -31.39 15.39
C GLN A 59 -5.60 -31.38 16.91
N SER A 60 -4.80 -30.62 17.65
CA SER A 60 -4.91 -30.46 19.10
C SER A 60 -5.95 -29.40 19.52
N ASN A 61 -6.65 -28.78 18.56
CA ASN A 61 -7.67 -27.75 18.78
C ASN A 61 -7.21 -26.53 19.59
N LEU A 62 -5.89 -26.26 19.61
CA LEU A 62 -5.29 -25.16 20.39
C LEU A 62 -5.38 -23.81 19.66
N ILE A 63 -5.61 -23.82 18.34
CA ILE A 63 -5.63 -22.64 17.47
C ILE A 63 -6.75 -22.79 16.45
N ALA A 64 -7.54 -21.72 16.23
CA ALA A 64 -8.56 -21.67 15.19
C ALA A 64 -7.92 -21.83 13.80
N ARG A 65 -8.49 -22.71 12.97
CA ARG A 65 -8.03 -22.92 11.60
C ARG A 65 -8.31 -21.67 10.77
N VAL A 66 -7.25 -21.00 10.32
CA VAL A 66 -7.33 -19.84 9.43
C VAL A 66 -7.55 -20.35 8.01
N ASP A 67 -8.72 -20.07 7.44
CA ASP A 67 -9.05 -20.49 6.09
C ASP A 67 -8.53 -19.49 5.04
N TYR A 68 -8.49 -19.89 3.78
CA TYR A 68 -8.21 -19.00 2.66
C TYR A 68 -9.21 -17.84 2.58
N ALA A 69 -10.46 -18.08 2.99
CA ALA A 69 -11.48 -17.05 3.11
C ALA A 69 -11.07 -15.97 4.13
N ASP A 70 -10.45 -16.34 5.26
CA ASP A 70 -10.07 -15.37 6.27
C ASP A 70 -8.94 -14.46 5.80
N VAL A 71 -7.99 -15.03 5.06
CA VAL A 71 -6.92 -14.28 4.41
C VAL A 71 -7.50 -13.26 3.42
N LEU A 72 -8.39 -13.67 2.54
CA LEU A 72 -8.91 -12.79 1.49
C LEU A 72 -9.91 -11.75 2.03
N TYR A 73 -10.78 -12.14 2.96
CA TYR A 73 -11.87 -11.27 3.43
C TYR A 73 -11.49 -10.41 4.62
N PHE A 74 -10.63 -10.87 5.54
CA PHE A 74 -10.25 -10.08 6.71
C PHE A 74 -8.89 -9.42 6.55
N SER A 75 -7.87 -10.14 6.06
CA SER A 75 -6.52 -9.57 6.00
C SER A 75 -6.31 -8.64 4.80
N ALA A 76 -6.84 -8.98 3.62
CA ALA A 76 -6.64 -8.17 2.42
C ALA A 76 -7.21 -6.74 2.51
N PRO A 77 -8.44 -6.50 3.02
CA PRO A 77 -8.95 -5.13 3.16
C PRO A 77 -8.12 -4.29 4.12
N TRP A 78 -7.66 -4.88 5.22
CA TRP A 78 -6.80 -4.18 6.18
C TRP A 78 -5.44 -3.84 5.61
N MET A 79 -4.79 -4.77 4.90
CA MET A 79 -3.51 -4.52 4.23
C MET A 79 -3.64 -3.43 3.17
N LEU A 80 -4.71 -3.45 2.39
CA LEU A 80 -4.99 -2.43 1.39
C LEU A 80 -5.23 -1.06 2.03
N PHE A 81 -6.08 -1.01 3.06
CA PHE A 81 -6.37 0.24 3.77
C PHE A 81 -5.12 0.83 4.43
N LEU A 82 -4.39 0.02 5.21
CA LEU A 82 -3.19 0.49 5.91
C LEU A 82 -2.06 0.84 4.94
N GLY A 83 -1.84 0.03 3.89
CA GLY A 83 -0.80 0.28 2.90
C GLY A 83 -1.04 1.57 2.12
N LEU A 84 -2.27 1.79 1.65
CA LEU A 84 -2.65 3.03 0.97
C LEU A 84 -2.64 4.23 1.92
N ALA A 85 -3.16 4.09 3.14
CA ALA A 85 -3.19 5.17 4.12
C ALA A 85 -1.77 5.62 4.48
N MET A 86 -0.88 4.67 4.80
CA MET A 86 0.52 4.98 5.10
C MET A 86 1.22 5.63 3.92
N SER A 87 1.12 5.08 2.72
CA SER A 87 1.75 5.66 1.52
C SER A 87 1.23 7.07 1.23
N GLY A 88 -0.09 7.28 1.29
CA GLY A 88 -0.71 8.58 1.10
C GLY A 88 -0.24 9.62 2.13
N ILE A 89 -0.18 9.23 3.42
CA ILE A 89 0.34 10.09 4.49
C ILE A 89 1.80 10.42 4.24
N THR A 90 2.64 9.44 3.95
CA THR A 90 4.07 9.64 3.70
C THR A 90 4.32 10.54 2.49
N ALA A 91 3.60 10.31 1.38
CA ALA A 91 3.72 11.12 0.17
C ALA A 91 3.27 12.57 0.42
N TYR A 92 2.15 12.76 1.12
CA TYR A 92 1.65 14.09 1.48
C TYR A 92 2.62 14.83 2.43
N VAL A 93 3.17 14.15 3.43
CA VAL A 93 4.15 14.72 4.35
C VAL A 93 5.43 15.11 3.60
N THR A 94 5.96 14.23 2.76
CA THR A 94 7.16 14.50 1.93
C THR A 94 6.98 15.75 1.08
N LEU A 95 5.83 15.85 0.43
CA LEU A 95 5.46 16.98 -0.40
C LEU A 95 5.42 18.29 0.39
N ARG A 96 4.76 18.27 1.56
CA ARG A 96 4.58 19.45 2.41
C ARG A 96 5.89 19.92 3.04
N LEU A 97 6.81 19.00 3.33
CA LEU A 97 8.15 19.30 3.85
C LEU A 97 9.06 19.89 2.77
N TYR A 98 9.04 19.34 1.55
CA TYR A 98 9.96 19.75 0.49
C TYR A 98 9.60 21.11 -0.14
N ILE A 99 8.31 21.45 -0.20
CA ILE A 99 7.85 22.74 -0.77
C ILE A 99 7.97 23.91 0.21
N ARG A 100 8.19 23.63 1.50
CA ARG A 100 8.47 24.68 2.50
C ARG A 100 9.93 25.16 2.47
N ARG A 101 10.79 24.62 1.59
CA ARG A 101 12.11 25.16 1.25
C ARG A 101 12.13 25.63 -0.20
#